data_AF-A0A7S2PIM3-F1
#
_entry.id   AF-A0A7S2PIM3-F1
#
_cell.length_a   1.000
_cell.length_b   1.000
_cell.length_c   1.000
_cell.angle_alpha   90.00
_cell.angle_beta   90.00
_cell.angle_gamma   90.00
#
_symmetry.space_group_name_H-M   'P 1'
#
loop_
_entity.id
_entity.type
_entity.pdbx_description
1 polymer ?
#
loop_
_entity_poly.entity_id
_entity_poly.type
_entity_poly.pdbx_seq_one_letter_code
_entity_poly.pdbx_strand_id
1 'polypeptide(L)'
;TGPGLWERPKGDAPAGNILEQCSRATPGTAHKVMYKLWRAGVLKHVISQNVDGLHRKSGIPAEALSELHGNIFVERCTRCGWEVEREFNTICPGGLTGRTCENGRCGGPLQHTGVGFGQDLPPKVVRRAWAECEKADLCLALGSSITVTPASDMPAWVAERNARRSGRGLVIVNLQATPCDAQAALRVNG
;
A
#
# COMPACT_ATOMS: atom_id res chain seq x y z
N THR A 1 -7.13 -11.10 -15.08
CA THR A 1 -7.64 -10.84 -13.72
C THR A 1 -9.15 -10.90 -13.78
N GLY A 2 -9.80 -11.60 -12.86
CA GLY A 2 -11.28 -11.63 -12.78
C GLY A 2 -11.85 -10.34 -12.16
N PRO A 3 -13.17 -10.23 -12.00
CA PRO A 3 -13.79 -9.07 -11.36
C PRO A 3 -13.22 -8.86 -9.95
N GLY A 4 -13.02 -7.59 -9.59
CA GLY A 4 -12.60 -7.20 -8.24
C GLY A 4 -13.60 -7.71 -7.19
N LEU A 5 -13.15 -7.84 -5.93
CA LEU A 5 -14.00 -8.33 -4.83
C LEU A 5 -15.35 -7.58 -4.76
N TRP A 6 -15.35 -6.30 -5.10
CA TRP A 6 -16.49 -5.40 -5.02
C TRP A 6 -17.31 -5.30 -6.32
N GLU A 7 -16.77 -5.82 -7.43
CA GLU A 7 -17.48 -5.90 -8.71
C GLU A 7 -18.30 -7.20 -8.82
N ARG A 8 -18.09 -8.13 -7.88
CA ARG A 8 -18.79 -9.41 -7.84
C ARG A 8 -20.24 -9.26 -7.39
N PRO A 9 -21.18 -10.02 -7.97
CA PRO A 9 -22.55 -10.10 -7.46
C PRO A 9 -22.58 -10.49 -5.99
N LYS A 10 -23.53 -9.93 -5.22
CA LYS A 10 -23.77 -10.38 -3.84
C LYS A 10 -24.03 -11.89 -3.83
N GLY A 11 -23.21 -12.63 -3.08
CA GLY A 11 -23.27 -14.10 -2.99
C GLY A 11 -22.18 -14.82 -3.78
N ASP A 12 -21.49 -14.14 -4.72
CA ASP A 12 -20.31 -14.68 -5.41
C ASP A 12 -19.03 -14.37 -4.61
N ALA A 13 -18.92 -14.99 -3.43
CA ALA A 13 -17.72 -14.86 -2.61
C ALA A 13 -16.54 -15.59 -3.27
N PRO A 14 -15.31 -15.05 -3.20
CA PRO A 14 -14.13 -15.78 -3.66
C PRO A 14 -14.05 -17.14 -2.93
N ALA A 15 -13.68 -18.17 -3.68
CA ALA A 15 -13.55 -19.51 -3.12
C ALA A 15 -12.46 -19.54 -2.04
N GLY A 16 -12.81 -20.00 -0.83
CA GLY A 16 -11.87 -20.22 0.27
C GLY A 16 -11.67 -19.04 1.22
N ASN A 17 -10.79 -19.21 2.21
CA ASN A 17 -10.47 -18.19 3.19
C ASN A 17 -9.44 -17.20 2.60
N ILE A 18 -9.88 -15.99 2.27
CA ILE A 18 -9.04 -14.96 1.63
C ILE A 18 -7.80 -14.59 2.48
N LEU A 19 -7.93 -14.59 3.81
CA LEU A 19 -6.83 -14.25 4.70
C LEU A 19 -5.76 -15.35 4.70
N GLU A 20 -6.17 -16.61 4.62
CA GLU A 20 -5.25 -17.74 4.49
C GLU A 20 -4.53 -17.70 3.12
N GLN A 21 -5.26 -17.38 2.05
CA GLN A 21 -4.69 -17.22 0.71
C GLN A 21 -3.63 -16.11 0.68
N CYS A 22 -3.94 -14.93 1.22
CA CYS A 22 -2.98 -13.83 1.34
C CYS A 22 -1.76 -14.23 2.19
N SER A 23 -1.98 -15.00 3.26
CA SER A 23 -0.90 -15.46 4.14
C SER A 23 0.16 -16.28 3.40
N ARG A 24 -0.29 -17.15 2.48
CA ARG A 24 0.54 -18.07 1.70
C ARG A 24 1.05 -17.49 0.38
N ALA A 25 0.57 -16.31 -0.01
CA ALA A 25 0.94 -15.70 -1.27
C ALA A 25 2.44 -15.33 -1.32
N THR A 26 3.02 -15.46 -2.51
CA THR A 26 4.41 -15.07 -2.81
C THR A 26 4.46 -13.86 -3.75
N PRO A 27 5.50 -13.01 -3.66
CA PRO A 27 5.60 -11.83 -4.52
C PRO A 27 5.52 -12.15 -6.02
N GLY A 28 4.60 -11.46 -6.72
CA GLY A 28 4.48 -11.53 -8.18
C GLY A 28 5.61 -10.83 -8.93
N THR A 29 5.58 -10.88 -10.26
CA THR A 29 6.60 -10.26 -11.13
C THR A 29 6.77 -8.77 -10.86
N ALA A 30 5.68 -8.01 -10.74
CA ALA A 30 5.73 -6.57 -10.44
C ALA A 30 6.47 -6.27 -9.14
N HIS A 31 6.18 -7.02 -8.06
CA HIS A 31 6.87 -6.89 -6.77
C HIS A 31 8.38 -7.13 -6.92
N LYS A 32 8.77 -8.20 -7.62
CA LYS A 32 10.18 -8.54 -7.86
C LYS A 32 10.89 -7.47 -8.69
N VAL A 33 10.22 -6.88 -9.68
CA VAL A 33 10.77 -5.79 -10.50
C VAL A 33 10.91 -4.52 -9.66
N MET A 34 9.91 -4.15 -8.87
CA MET A 34 10.00 -3.01 -7.94
C MET A 34 11.17 -3.18 -6.96
N TYR A 35 11.35 -4.36 -6.38
CA TYR A 35 12.52 -4.65 -5.54
C TYR A 35 13.84 -4.43 -6.28
N LYS A 36 13.98 -4.94 -7.51
CA LYS A 36 15.19 -4.74 -8.31
C LYS A 36 15.45 -3.26 -8.62
N LEU A 37 14.40 -2.50 -8.96
CA LEU A 37 14.52 -1.06 -9.23
C LEU A 37 14.89 -0.28 -7.97
N TRP A 38 14.33 -0.66 -6.81
CA TRP A 38 14.67 -0.05 -5.53
C TRP A 38 16.12 -0.34 -5.16
N ARG A 39 16.55 -1.60 -5.27
CA ARG A 39 17.93 -2.01 -5.01
C ARG A 39 18.94 -1.31 -5.95
N ALA A 40 18.54 -1.03 -7.19
CA ALA A 40 19.34 -0.27 -8.15
C ALA A 40 19.33 1.25 -7.90
N GLY A 41 18.58 1.74 -6.91
CA GLY A 41 18.45 3.15 -6.59
C GLY A 41 17.58 3.94 -7.57
N VAL A 42 16.83 3.28 -8.47
CA VAL A 42 15.92 3.92 -9.42
C VAL A 42 14.58 4.23 -8.75
N LEU A 43 13.99 3.23 -8.10
CA LEU A 43 12.75 3.41 -7.33
C LEU A 43 13.10 3.90 -5.92
N LYS A 44 12.64 5.10 -5.55
CA LYS A 44 12.97 5.70 -4.25
C LYS A 44 12.05 5.26 -3.12
N HIS A 45 10.77 5.09 -3.43
CA HIS A 45 9.74 4.80 -2.43
C HIS A 45 8.53 4.13 -3.09
N VAL A 46 7.80 3.32 -2.32
CA VAL A 46 6.52 2.72 -2.74
C VAL A 46 5.41 3.16 -1.80
N ILE A 47 4.35 3.74 -2.37
CA ILE A 47 3.11 4.04 -1.65
C ILE A 47 2.12 2.94 -2.05
N SER A 48 1.69 2.12 -1.09
CA SER A 48 0.83 0.97 -1.36
C SER A 48 -0.51 1.09 -0.63
N GLN A 49 -1.57 0.74 -1.35
CA GLN A 49 -2.93 0.55 -0.81
C GLN A 49 -3.20 -0.92 -0.46
N ASN A 50 -2.29 -1.82 -0.80
CA ASN A 50 -2.45 -3.25 -0.55
C ASN A 50 -2.11 -3.55 0.90
N VAL A 51 -2.83 -4.51 1.48
CA VAL A 51 -2.61 -5.00 2.85
C VAL A 51 -1.88 -6.36 2.89
N ASP A 52 -1.63 -6.96 1.73
CA ASP A 52 -1.15 -8.34 1.56
C ASP A 52 0.30 -8.59 2.00
N GLY A 53 1.06 -7.54 2.32
CA GLY A 53 2.46 -7.60 2.76
C GLY A 53 3.46 -8.08 1.70
N LEU A 54 3.05 -8.22 0.43
CA LEU A 54 3.90 -8.77 -0.62
C LEU A 54 5.07 -7.85 -0.99
N HIS A 55 4.94 -6.53 -0.77
CA HIS A 55 6.06 -5.60 -0.94
C HIS A 55 7.20 -5.89 0.05
N ARG A 56 6.88 -6.10 1.33
CA ARG A 56 7.87 -6.48 2.35
C ARG A 56 8.47 -7.86 2.05
N LYS A 57 7.64 -8.86 1.76
CA LYS A 57 8.08 -10.21 1.36
C LYS A 57 8.96 -10.21 0.10
N SER A 58 8.87 -9.18 -0.75
CA SER A 58 9.75 -9.04 -1.92
C SER A 58 11.16 -8.56 -1.58
N GLY A 59 11.39 -8.10 -0.35
CA GLY A 59 12.65 -7.58 0.14
C GLY A 59 12.76 -6.04 0.15
N ILE A 60 11.69 -5.31 -0.19
CA ILE A 60 11.68 -3.85 -0.03
C ILE A 60 11.49 -3.54 1.46
N PRO A 61 12.40 -2.79 2.09
CA PRO A 61 12.36 -2.59 3.53
C PRO A 61 11.29 -1.56 3.91
N ALA A 62 10.80 -1.63 5.16
CA ALA A 62 9.68 -0.81 5.61
C ALA A 62 9.92 0.71 5.50
N GLU A 63 11.18 1.15 5.62
CA GLU A 63 11.63 2.54 5.42
C GLU A 63 11.60 3.02 3.97
N ALA A 64 11.34 2.13 2.99
CA ALA A 64 11.03 2.48 1.61
C ALA A 64 9.55 2.29 1.23
N LEU A 65 8.68 1.99 2.20
CA LEU A 65 7.25 1.75 2.01
C LEU A 65 6.36 2.70 2.81
N SER A 66 5.28 3.18 2.19
CA SER A 66 4.11 3.75 2.86
C SER A 66 2.89 2.85 2.64
N GLU A 67 2.60 1.97 3.60
CA GLU A 67 1.46 1.05 3.57
C GLU A 67 0.21 1.74 4.11
N LEU A 68 -0.51 2.44 3.22
CA LEU A 68 -1.59 3.37 3.58
C LEU A 68 -2.74 2.67 4.32
N HIS A 69 -3.07 1.44 3.94
CA HIS A 69 -4.17 0.66 4.52
C HIS A 69 -3.69 -0.36 5.57
N GLY A 70 -2.43 -0.26 6.00
CA GLY A 70 -1.79 -1.19 6.90
C GLY A 70 -1.30 -2.47 6.20
N ASN A 71 -0.94 -3.46 7.00
CA ASN A 71 -0.40 -4.73 6.52
C ASN A 71 -0.88 -5.87 7.43
N ILE A 72 -1.38 -6.96 6.85
CA ILE A 72 -1.93 -8.09 7.61
C ILE A 72 -0.92 -8.77 8.53
N PHE A 73 0.38 -8.59 8.31
CA PHE A 73 1.45 -9.16 9.12
C PHE A 73 1.99 -8.21 10.18
N VAL A 74 1.49 -6.98 10.28
CA VAL A 74 2.06 -5.95 11.15
C VAL A 74 1.12 -5.59 12.29
N GLU A 75 1.66 -5.62 13.49
CA GLU A 75 1.03 -5.16 14.72
C GLU A 75 1.67 -3.86 15.18
N ARG A 76 0.88 -3.02 15.85
CA ARG A 76 1.32 -1.77 16.44
C ARG A 76 0.90 -1.68 17.89
N CYS A 77 1.81 -1.27 18.76
CA CYS A 77 1.48 -0.96 20.14
C CYS A 77 0.64 0.32 20.23
N THR A 78 -0.50 0.26 20.90
CA THR A 78 -1.38 1.42 21.08
C THR A 78 -0.80 2.46 22.05
N ARG A 79 0.19 2.07 22.86
CA ARG A 79 0.84 2.93 23.86
C ARG A 79 2.07 3.65 23.30
N CYS A 80 3.04 2.90 22.77
CA CYS A 80 4.32 3.47 22.33
C CYS A 80 4.46 3.60 20.80
N GLY A 81 3.52 3.05 20.03
CA GLY A 81 3.57 3.08 18.57
C GLY A 81 4.63 2.18 17.93
N TRP A 82 5.33 1.35 18.71
CA TRP A 82 6.24 0.34 18.16
C TRP A 82 5.48 -0.62 17.25
N GLU A 83 6.05 -0.87 16.07
CA GLU A 83 5.51 -1.79 15.08
C GLU A 83 6.39 -3.04 15.01
N VAL A 84 5.73 -4.19 14.88
CA VAL A 84 6.38 -5.49 14.75
C VAL A 84 5.73 -6.27 13.63
N GLU A 85 6.57 -6.83 12.77
CA GLU A 85 6.15 -7.74 11.71
C GLU A 85 6.16 -9.18 12.21
N ARG A 86 5.14 -9.94 11.82
CA ARG A 86 4.93 -11.33 12.21
C ARG A 86 4.94 -12.23 10.97
N GLU A 87 5.23 -13.51 11.16
CA GLU A 87 5.18 -14.50 10.10
C GLU A 87 3.73 -14.99 9.80
N PHE A 88 2.77 -14.54 10.60
CA PHE A 88 1.37 -14.94 10.54
C PHE A 88 0.45 -13.73 10.41
N ASN A 89 -0.77 -13.95 9.91
CA ASN A 89 -1.79 -12.91 9.83
C ASN A 89 -2.23 -12.45 11.24
N THR A 90 -2.21 -11.14 11.44
CA THR A 90 -2.50 -10.45 12.70
C THR A 90 -3.92 -9.89 12.76
N ILE A 91 -4.66 -9.91 11.65
CA ILE A 91 -6.04 -9.40 11.58
C ILE A 91 -6.89 -10.11 12.63
N CYS A 92 -7.53 -9.30 13.48
CA CYS A 92 -8.33 -9.75 14.60
C CYS A 92 -9.62 -8.92 14.68
N PRO A 93 -10.80 -9.56 14.83
CA PRO A 93 -12.03 -8.84 15.12
C PRO A 93 -11.87 -7.95 16.36
N GLY A 94 -12.23 -6.67 16.25
CA GLY A 94 -12.09 -5.71 17.35
C GLY A 94 -10.72 -5.03 17.45
N GLY A 95 -9.79 -5.27 16.52
CA GLY A 95 -8.56 -4.51 16.38
C GLY A 95 -7.40 -4.99 17.26
N LEU A 96 -7.68 -5.33 18.52
CA LEU A 96 -6.67 -5.84 19.46
C LEU A 96 -6.32 -7.29 19.16
N THR A 97 -5.03 -7.59 19.22
CA THR A 97 -4.47 -8.90 18.85
C THR A 97 -4.36 -9.88 20.02
N GLY A 98 -4.64 -9.41 21.25
CA GLY A 98 -4.43 -10.14 22.49
C GLY A 98 -2.96 -10.22 22.94
N ARG A 99 -2.01 -9.69 22.15
CA ARG A 99 -0.58 -9.67 22.48
C ARG A 99 -0.16 -8.35 23.11
N THR A 100 0.99 -8.37 23.81
CA THR A 100 1.57 -7.21 24.50
C THR A 100 2.87 -6.77 23.86
N CYS A 101 3.16 -5.48 23.95
CA CYS A 101 4.33 -4.86 23.35
C CYS A 101 5.64 -5.37 23.98
N GLU A 102 6.52 -5.85 23.10
CA GLU A 102 7.83 -6.40 23.43
C GLU A 102 8.94 -5.33 23.42
N ASN A 103 8.59 -4.07 23.13
CA ASN A 103 9.55 -2.96 23.13
C ASN A 103 9.88 -2.50 24.56
N GLY A 104 11.02 -2.95 25.07
CA GLY A 104 11.53 -2.59 26.40
C GLY A 104 10.54 -2.96 27.51
N ARG A 105 10.22 -2.02 28.40
CA ARG A 105 9.28 -2.21 29.51
C ARG A 105 7.85 -1.73 29.20
N CYS A 106 7.50 -1.54 27.94
CA CYS A 106 6.23 -0.91 27.56
C CYS A 106 5.01 -1.74 27.99
N GLY A 107 4.94 -3.02 27.59
CA GLY A 107 3.86 -3.94 27.92
C GLY A 107 2.45 -3.52 27.44
N GLY A 108 2.33 -2.46 26.64
CA GLY A 108 1.04 -1.98 26.14
C GLY A 108 0.40 -2.95 25.13
N PRO A 109 -0.92 -2.90 24.94
CA PRO A 109 -1.60 -3.83 24.05
C PRO A 109 -1.20 -3.59 22.59
N LEU A 110 -1.14 -4.68 21.82
CA LEU A 110 -0.88 -4.66 20.37
C LEU A 110 -2.20 -4.75 19.60
N GLN A 111 -2.32 -3.95 18.54
CA GLN A 111 -3.42 -4.00 17.58
C GLN A 111 -2.89 -4.29 16.17
N HIS A 112 -3.70 -4.88 15.29
CA HIS A 112 -3.33 -5.00 13.89
C HIS A 112 -3.32 -3.62 13.22
N THR A 113 -2.60 -3.49 12.11
CA THR A 113 -2.50 -2.22 11.37
C THR A 113 -3.52 -2.05 10.26
N GLY A 114 -4.22 -3.13 9.85
CA GLY A 114 -5.23 -3.10 8.80
C GLY A 114 -6.30 -2.02 9.05
N VAL A 115 -6.55 -1.19 8.03
CA VAL A 115 -7.53 -0.10 8.05
C VAL A 115 -8.81 -0.57 7.38
N GLY A 116 -9.92 -0.47 8.10
CA GLY A 116 -11.26 -0.78 7.58
C GLY A 116 -11.86 0.36 6.76
N PHE A 117 -12.93 0.07 6.04
CA PHE A 117 -13.68 1.11 5.33
C PHE A 117 -14.25 2.16 6.31
N GLY A 118 -14.15 3.44 5.94
CA GLY A 118 -14.59 4.55 6.77
C GLY A 118 -13.67 4.88 7.96
N GLN A 119 -12.55 4.17 8.13
CA GLN A 119 -11.53 4.54 9.11
C GLN A 119 -10.49 5.48 8.49
N ASP A 120 -9.97 6.37 9.32
CA ASP A 120 -8.90 7.28 8.90
C ASP A 120 -7.61 6.51 8.61
N LEU A 121 -6.91 6.94 7.55
CA LEU A 121 -5.57 6.45 7.28
C LEU A 121 -4.58 6.88 8.38
N PRO A 122 -3.56 6.07 8.71
CA PRO A 122 -2.59 6.41 9.74
C PRO A 122 -1.87 7.74 9.40
N PRO A 123 -2.02 8.81 10.20
CA PRO A 123 -1.53 10.14 9.83
C PRO A 123 -0.02 10.19 9.59
N LYS A 124 0.76 9.39 10.34
CA LYS A 124 2.21 9.27 10.15
C LYS A 124 2.57 8.70 8.78
N VAL A 125 1.85 7.68 8.32
CA VAL A 125 2.10 7.02 7.02
C VAL A 125 1.69 7.94 5.88
N VAL A 126 0.54 8.62 6.00
CA VAL A 126 0.08 9.62 5.02
C VAL A 126 1.07 10.77 4.89
N ARG A 127 1.53 11.36 6.01
CA ARG A 127 2.54 12.43 5.97
C ARG A 127 3.84 11.99 5.30
N ARG A 128 4.30 10.76 5.58
CA ARG A 128 5.48 10.20 4.94
C ARG A 128 5.28 10.00 3.44
N ALA A 129 4.13 9.48 3.03
CA ALA A 129 3.79 9.33 1.61
C ALA A 129 3.83 10.67 0.87
N TRP A 130 3.22 11.72 1.44
CA TRP A 130 3.27 13.08 0.88
C TRP A 130 4.69 13.64 0.82
N ALA A 131 5.50 13.47 1.86
CA ALA A 131 6.90 13.91 1.85
C ALA A 131 7.73 13.25 0.75
N GLU A 132 7.40 12.01 0.35
CA GLU A 132 8.05 11.36 -0.79
C GLU A 132 7.49 11.85 -2.13
N CYS A 133 6.18 12.12 -2.22
CA CYS A 133 5.60 12.79 -3.39
C CYS A 133 6.25 14.16 -3.65
N GLU A 134 6.52 14.93 -2.60
CA GLU A 134 7.17 16.24 -2.70
C GLU A 134 8.58 16.19 -3.30
N LYS A 135 9.28 15.07 -3.11
CA LYS A 135 10.62 14.83 -3.68
C LYS A 135 10.55 14.23 -5.09
N ALA A 136 9.48 13.50 -5.41
CA ALA A 136 9.34 12.77 -6.65
C ALA A 136 9.28 13.70 -7.89
N ASP A 137 10.01 13.31 -8.92
CA ASP A 137 9.93 13.84 -10.28
C ASP A 137 8.99 12.99 -11.17
N LEU A 138 8.76 11.72 -10.79
CA LEU A 138 7.88 10.78 -11.47
C LEU A 138 7.08 9.92 -10.48
N CYS A 139 5.77 9.82 -10.69
CA CYS A 139 4.90 8.83 -10.07
C CYS A 139 4.55 7.73 -11.10
N LEU A 140 4.69 6.46 -10.70
CA LEU A 140 4.24 5.30 -11.47
C LEU A 140 3.07 4.64 -10.75
N ALA A 141 1.86 4.83 -11.26
CA ALA A 141 0.65 4.19 -10.72
C ALA A 141 0.45 2.83 -11.39
N LEU A 142 0.53 1.76 -10.61
CA LEU A 142 0.45 0.37 -11.09
C LEU A 142 -0.80 -0.32 -10.52
N GLY A 143 -1.70 -0.79 -11.37
CA GLY A 143 -2.82 -1.65 -10.97
C GLY A 143 -3.76 -1.02 -9.95
N SER A 144 -3.95 0.30 -10.01
CA SER A 144 -4.82 1.05 -9.12
C SER A 144 -5.88 1.79 -9.93
N SER A 145 -7.12 1.78 -9.46
CA SER A 145 -8.20 2.61 -10.02
C SER A 145 -8.00 4.10 -9.74
N ILE A 146 -7.17 4.45 -8.75
CA ILE A 146 -6.91 5.83 -8.31
C ILE A 146 -8.21 6.54 -7.90
N THR A 147 -9.05 5.88 -7.10
CA THR A 147 -10.37 6.39 -6.69
C THR A 147 -10.53 6.66 -5.21
N VAL A 148 -9.59 6.22 -4.36
CA VAL A 148 -9.72 6.30 -2.90
C VAL A 148 -8.85 7.42 -2.34
N THR A 149 -9.48 8.51 -1.91
CA THR A 149 -8.81 9.61 -1.20
C THR A 149 -8.40 9.17 0.21
N PRO A 150 -7.24 9.62 0.73
CA PRO A 150 -6.27 10.54 0.12
C PRO A 150 -5.21 9.88 -0.78
N ALA A 151 -5.25 8.55 -0.99
CA ALA A 151 -4.25 7.86 -1.81
C ALA A 151 -4.29 8.30 -3.28
N SER A 152 -5.50 8.55 -3.82
CA SER A 152 -5.72 9.01 -5.20
C SER A 152 -5.20 10.42 -5.49
N ASP A 153 -5.05 11.25 -4.45
CA ASP A 153 -4.66 12.65 -4.63
C ASP A 153 -3.15 12.76 -4.93
N MET A 154 -2.36 11.79 -4.45
CA MET A 154 -0.91 11.79 -4.57
C MET A 154 -0.42 11.70 -6.03
N PRO A 155 -0.89 10.76 -6.88
CA PRO A 155 -0.52 10.74 -8.30
C PRO A 155 -0.87 12.03 -9.04
N ALA A 156 -2.08 12.57 -8.81
CA ALA A 156 -2.54 13.80 -9.45
C ALA A 156 -1.65 14.99 -9.08
N TRP A 157 -1.29 15.11 -7.80
CA TRP A 157 -0.42 16.17 -7.32
C TRP A 157 0.98 16.11 -7.92
N VAL A 158 1.59 14.91 -8.01
CA VAL A 158 2.92 14.74 -8.63
C VAL A 158 2.86 15.07 -10.12
N ALA A 159 1.77 14.71 -10.81
CA ALA A 159 1.55 15.05 -12.21
C ALA A 159 1.51 16.58 -12.40
N GLU A 160 0.64 17.27 -11.66
CA GLU A 160 0.44 18.71 -11.77
C GLU A 160 1.72 19.50 -11.45
N ARG A 161 2.40 19.15 -10.36
CA ARG A 161 3.66 19.81 -9.94
C ARG A 161 4.74 19.73 -11.02
N ASN A 162 4.87 18.58 -11.68
CA ASN A 162 5.95 18.34 -12.64
C ASN A 162 5.57 18.66 -14.10
N ALA A 163 4.28 18.87 -14.40
CA ALA A 163 3.80 19.22 -15.75
C ALA A 163 4.55 20.41 -16.36
N ARG A 164 4.82 21.46 -15.57
CA ARG A 164 5.54 22.66 -16.03
C ARG A 164 7.07 22.54 -16.04
N ARG A 165 7.63 21.54 -15.36
CA ARG A 165 9.10 21.39 -15.17
C ARG A 165 9.72 20.50 -16.22
N SER A 166 9.17 19.30 -16.39
CA SER A 166 9.75 18.25 -17.23
C SER A 166 8.76 17.69 -18.24
N GLY A 167 7.48 18.09 -18.19
CA GLY A 167 6.40 17.47 -18.95
C GLY A 167 6.15 16.00 -18.58
N ARG A 168 6.78 15.51 -17.51
CA ARG A 168 6.70 14.14 -16.99
C ARG A 168 6.33 14.24 -15.52
N GLY A 169 5.49 13.35 -15.04
CA GLY A 169 5.07 13.41 -13.62
C GLY A 169 4.20 12.23 -13.21
N LEU A 170 3.46 11.67 -14.16
CA LEU A 170 2.64 10.49 -13.92
C LEU A 170 2.69 9.54 -15.11
N VAL A 171 2.96 8.27 -14.82
CA VAL A 171 2.76 7.13 -15.73
C VAL A 171 1.74 6.21 -15.09
N ILE A 172 0.74 5.80 -15.86
CA ILE A 172 -0.32 4.90 -15.39
C ILE A 172 -0.21 3.59 -16.16
N VAL A 173 -0.11 2.49 -15.43
CA VAL A 173 -0.22 1.12 -15.95
C VAL A 173 -1.42 0.47 -15.30
N ASN A 174 -2.54 0.42 -16.02
CA ASN A 174 -3.78 -0.12 -15.50
C ASN A 174 -4.67 -0.63 -16.64
N LEU A 175 -5.42 -1.71 -16.39
CA LEU A 175 -6.36 -2.26 -17.37
C LEU A 175 -7.61 -1.38 -17.53
N GLN A 176 -8.07 -0.76 -16.44
CA GLN A 176 -9.27 0.08 -16.41
C GLN A 176 -8.89 1.56 -16.52
N ALA A 177 -9.83 2.38 -16.99
CA ALA A 177 -9.67 3.84 -16.96
C ALA A 177 -9.53 4.37 -15.53
N THR A 178 -8.81 5.48 -15.37
CA THR A 178 -8.59 6.13 -14.07
C THR A 178 -8.99 7.60 -14.12
N PRO A 179 -9.39 8.21 -12.99
CA PRO A 179 -9.68 9.66 -12.94
C PRO A 179 -8.49 10.55 -13.35
N CYS A 180 -7.26 10.05 -13.22
CA CYS A 180 -6.03 10.79 -13.53
C CYS A 180 -5.53 10.56 -14.97
N ASP A 181 -6.29 9.87 -15.83
CA ASP A 181 -5.86 9.51 -17.18
C ASP A 181 -5.43 10.73 -18.02
N ALA A 182 -6.13 11.86 -17.92
CA ALA A 182 -5.81 13.08 -18.67
C ALA A 182 -4.53 13.79 -18.19
N GLN A 183 -4.07 13.48 -16.96
CA GLN A 183 -2.85 14.06 -16.37
C GLN A 183 -1.60 13.19 -16.62
N ALA A 184 -1.79 11.96 -17.10
CA ALA A 184 -0.70 11.03 -17.32
C ALA A 184 0.13 11.39 -18.56
N ALA A 185 1.45 11.45 -18.40
CA ALA A 185 2.39 11.63 -19.51
C ALA A 185 2.51 10.37 -20.38
N LEU A 186 2.23 9.20 -19.80
CA LEU A 186 2.15 7.92 -20.50
C LEU A 186 1.10 7.03 -19.84
N ARG A 187 0.31 6.35 -20.68
CA ARG A 187 -0.64 5.33 -20.27
C ARG A 187 -0.32 4.02 -20.95
N VAL A 188 -0.28 2.94 -20.17
CA VAL A 188 -0.11 1.57 -20.67
C VAL A 188 -1.31 0.77 -20.18
N ASN A 189 -2.11 0.27 -21.12
CA ASN A 189 -3.26 -0.57 -20.83
C ASN A 189 -2.84 -2.03 -20.88
N GLY A 190 -2.58 -2.65 -19.72
CA GLY A 190 -2.07 -4.02 -19.61
C GLY A 190 -1.97 -4.52 -18.17
#